data_AF-A0A7K2KLG4-F1
#
_entry.id   AF-A0A7K2KLG4-F1
#
_cell.length_a   1.000
_cell.length_b   1.000
_cell.length_c   1.000
_cell.angle_alpha   90.00
_cell.angle_beta   90.00
_cell.angle_gamma   90.00
#
_symmetry.space_group_name_H-M   'P 1'
#
loop_
_entity.id
_entity.type
_entity.pdbx_description
1 polymer ?
#
loop_
_entity_poly.entity_id
_entity_poly.type
_entity_poly.pdbx_seq_one_letter_code
_entity_poly.pdbx_strand_id
1 'polypeptide(L)'
;MVTVSTPVLADGDRRWCEKVTVTFRNSGGTAARSGTVTFATHVIGALGVDWATLTSSQPLPAPIAPGTARTETYTVCVDSWRVPLGMRIDTRKVSATWR
;
A
#
# COMPACT_ATOMS: atom_id res chain seq x y z
N MET A 1 -2.21 -15.80 -11.00
CA MET A 1 -1.13 -15.06 -10.30
C MET A 1 -1.54 -13.60 -10.27
N VAL A 2 -1.61 -12.99 -9.10
CA VAL A 2 -1.84 -11.54 -8.96
C VAL A 2 -0.50 -10.84 -8.79
N THR A 3 -0.22 -9.84 -9.63
CA THR A 3 0.93 -8.94 -9.49
C THR A 3 0.46 -7.55 -9.09
N VAL A 4 1.36 -6.79 -8.47
CA VAL A 4 1.10 -5.47 -7.88
C VAL A 4 2.03 -4.46 -8.54
N SER A 5 1.49 -3.33 -9.00
CA SER A 5 2.30 -2.25 -9.57
C SER A 5 3.13 -1.53 -8.51
N THR A 6 4.12 -0.74 -8.94
CA THR A 6 4.69 0.30 -8.09
C THR A 6 3.56 1.20 -7.57
N PRO A 7 3.52 1.54 -6.27
CA PRO A 7 2.51 2.43 -5.73
C PRO A 7 2.71 3.86 -6.24
N VAL A 8 1.61 4.56 -6.47
CA VAL A 8 1.59 6.01 -6.67
C VAL A 8 1.07 6.64 -5.37
N LEU A 9 1.86 7.57 -4.82
CA LEU A 9 1.60 8.18 -3.52
C LEU A 9 1.02 9.60 -3.70
N ALA A 10 0.09 9.95 -2.82
CA ALA A 10 -0.38 11.31 -2.62
C ALA A 10 -0.60 11.55 -1.12
N ASP A 11 -0.58 12.83 -0.71
CA ASP A 11 -0.80 13.20 0.68
C ASP A 11 -2.20 12.76 1.15
N GLY A 12 -2.28 12.20 2.35
CA GLY A 12 -3.54 11.99 3.04
C GLY A 12 -3.99 13.23 3.82
N ASP A 13 -5.15 13.14 4.46
CA ASP A 13 -5.71 14.24 5.27
C ASP A 13 -4.88 14.58 6.52
N ARG A 14 -3.90 13.72 6.86
CA ARG A 14 -3.01 13.85 8.01
C ARG A 14 -1.59 13.53 7.57
N ARG A 15 -0.59 14.19 8.18
CA ARG A 15 0.84 14.00 7.88
C ARG A 15 1.34 12.56 8.03
N TRP A 16 0.67 11.76 8.87
CA TRP A 16 0.97 10.34 9.09
C TRP A 16 0.05 9.41 8.29
N CYS A 17 -0.60 9.93 7.23
CA CYS A 17 -1.44 9.19 6.31
C CYS A 17 -1.06 9.49 4.85
N GLU A 18 -1.12 8.47 4.00
CA GLU A 18 -0.92 8.56 2.55
C GLU A 18 -2.11 7.96 1.82
N LYS A 19 -2.40 8.49 0.63
CA LYS A 19 -3.21 7.84 -0.39
C LYS A 19 -2.28 7.02 -1.27
N VAL A 20 -2.45 5.70 -1.25
CA VAL A 20 -1.60 4.74 -1.97
C VAL A 20 -2.43 4.11 -3.07
N THR A 21 -2.18 4.55 -4.31
CA THR A 21 -2.87 4.02 -5.50
C THR A 21 -2.06 2.90 -6.10
N VAL A 22 -2.70 1.74 -6.29
CA VAL A 22 -2.02 0.53 -6.74
C VAL A 22 -2.89 -0.21 -7.76
N THR A 23 -2.26 -0.75 -8.80
CA THR A 23 -2.92 -1.61 -9.78
C THR A 23 -2.56 -3.07 -9.52
N PHE A 24 -3.59 -3.90 -9.35
CA PHE A 24 -3.50 -5.34 -9.18
C PHE A 24 -3.89 -6.02 -10.49
N ARG A 25 -3.01 -6.85 -11.05
CA ARG A 25 -3.26 -7.56 -12.31
C ARG A 25 -3.31 -9.06 -12.07
N ASN A 26 -4.42 -9.70 -12.43
CA ASN A 26 -4.56 -11.15 -12.33
C ASN A 26 -4.31 -11.80 -13.70
N SER A 27 -3.13 -12.39 -13.87
CA SER A 27 -2.79 -13.17 -15.08
C SER A 27 -3.09 -14.67 -14.94
N GLY A 28 -3.72 -15.10 -13.84
CA GLY A 28 -4.13 -16.49 -13.63
C GLY A 28 -5.41 -16.86 -14.36
N GLY A 29 -5.72 -18.16 -14.38
CA GLY A 29 -6.96 -18.71 -14.97
C GLY A 29 -8.19 -18.66 -14.06
N THR A 30 -8.04 -18.30 -12.79
CA THR A 30 -9.13 -18.19 -11.81
C THR A 30 -9.22 -16.79 -11.23
N ALA A 31 -10.43 -16.37 -10.84
CA ALA A 31 -10.62 -15.09 -10.18
C ALA A 31 -9.97 -15.10 -8.79
N ALA A 32 -9.25 -14.03 -8.43
CA ALA A 32 -8.86 -13.78 -7.04
C ALA A 32 -10.10 -13.25 -6.31
N ARG A 33 -10.66 -14.04 -5.40
CA ARG A 33 -11.95 -13.79 -4.74
C ARG A 33 -11.80 -13.12 -3.39
N SER A 34 -10.65 -13.28 -2.75
CA SER A 34 -10.29 -12.59 -1.52
C SER A 34 -8.77 -12.50 -1.37
N GLY A 35 -8.31 -11.71 -0.41
CA GLY A 35 -6.89 -11.55 -0.18
C GLY A 35 -6.58 -10.38 0.73
N THR A 36 -5.30 -10.20 0.98
CA THR A 36 -4.77 -9.14 1.83
C THR A 36 -3.66 -8.41 1.09
N VAL A 37 -3.76 -7.08 1.07
CA VAL A 37 -2.72 -6.15 0.64
C VAL A 37 -1.95 -5.73 1.88
N THR A 38 -0.63 -5.82 1.84
CA THR A 38 0.27 -5.37 2.90
C THR A 38 1.12 -4.23 2.38
N PHE A 39 1.15 -3.13 3.12
CA PHE A 39 1.91 -1.93 2.84
C PHE A 39 3.10 -1.85 3.80
N ALA A 40 4.28 -1.56 3.27
CA ALA A 40 5.45 -1.22 4.07
C ALA A 40 5.69 0.29 3.97
N THR A 41 5.35 0.99 5.04
CA THR A 41 5.41 2.44 5.16
C THR A 41 6.65 2.84 5.94
N HIS A 42 7.53 3.60 5.30
CA HIS A 42 8.78 4.06 5.88
C HIS A 42 8.57 5.40 6.57
N VAL A 43 9.12 5.58 7.76
CA VAL A 43 9.17 6.87 8.45
C VAL A 43 10.49 7.52 8.13
N ILE A 44 10.43 8.62 7.37
CA ILE A 44 11.60 9.31 6.84
C ILE A 44 11.83 10.60 7.63
N GLY A 45 12.99 10.68 8.26
CA GLY A 45 13.45 11.83 9.00
C GLY A 45 14.16 12.88 8.13
N ALA A 46 14.77 13.85 8.81
CA ALA A 46 15.59 14.86 8.15
C ALA A 46 16.70 14.20 7.29
N LEU A 47 17.05 14.85 6.18
CA LEU A 47 18.07 14.39 5.22
C LEU A 47 17.75 13.02 4.55
N GLY A 48 16.50 12.55 4.62
CA GLY A 48 16.08 11.31 3.96
C GLY A 48 16.43 10.02 4.71
N VAL A 49 16.89 10.13 5.97
CA VAL A 49 17.20 8.96 6.81
C VAL A 49 15.92 8.16 7.07
N ASP A 50 16.00 6.84 6.89
CA ASP A 50 14.92 5.91 7.20
C ASP A 50 15.03 5.45 8.67
N TRP A 51 14.04 5.83 9.47
CA TRP A 51 14.03 5.57 10.92
C TRP A 51 13.31 4.27 11.27
N ALA A 52 12.30 3.90 10.48
CA ALA A 52 11.46 2.75 10.76
C ALA A 52 10.65 2.34 9.53
N THR A 53 10.42 1.04 9.39
CA THR A 53 9.41 0.49 8.47
C THR A 53 8.25 -0.07 9.29
N LEU A 54 7.03 0.41 9.01
CA LEU A 54 5.80 -0.04 9.64
C LEU A 54 4.94 -0.75 8.62
N THR A 55 4.44 -1.94 8.97
CA THR A 55 3.55 -2.70 8.09
C THR A 55 2.10 -2.49 8.49
N SER A 56 1.24 -2.32 7.49
CA SER A 56 -0.22 -2.32 7.66
C SER A 56 -0.85 -3.23 6.62
N SER A 57 -2.07 -3.69 6.87
CA SER A 57 -2.78 -4.60 5.97
C SER A 57 -4.22 -4.17 5.74
N GLN A 58 -4.68 -4.28 4.51
CA GLN A 58 -6.06 -3.99 4.09
C GLN A 58 -6.54 -5.05 3.10
N PRO A 59 -7.87 -5.21 2.90
CA PRO A 59 -8.39 -6.19 1.96
C PRO A 59 -7.94 -5.94 0.52
N LEU A 60 -7.65 -7.02 -0.21
CA LEU A 60 -7.50 -6.99 -1.67
C LEU A 60 -8.81 -6.50 -2.31
N PRO A 61 -8.79 -5.70 -3.40
CA PRO A 61 -10.02 -5.18 -4.00
C PRO A 61 -10.67 -6.27 -4.86
N ALA A 62 -11.14 -7.31 -4.20
CA ALA A 62 -11.68 -8.51 -4.81
C ALA A 62 -13.17 -8.36 -5.16
N PRO A 63 -13.70 -9.15 -6.11
CA PRO A 63 -12.97 -10.09 -6.95
C PRO A 63 -12.15 -9.40 -8.06
N ILE A 64 -11.07 -10.04 -8.50
CA ILE A 64 -10.30 -9.67 -9.71
C ILE A 64 -10.34 -10.85 -10.68
N ALA A 65 -11.07 -10.68 -11.79
CA ALA A 65 -11.29 -11.73 -12.78
C ALA A 65 -9.99 -12.13 -13.51
N PRO A 66 -9.91 -13.36 -14.05
CA PRO A 66 -8.80 -13.80 -14.91
C PRO A 66 -8.53 -12.81 -16.05
N GLY A 67 -7.26 -12.51 -16.30
CA GLY A 67 -6.84 -11.62 -17.39
C GLY A 67 -7.13 -10.13 -17.17
N THR A 68 -7.72 -9.75 -16.04
CA THR A 68 -8.09 -8.34 -15.76
C THR A 68 -7.13 -7.66 -14.81
N ALA A 69 -7.24 -6.34 -14.73
CA ALA A 69 -6.57 -5.53 -13.73
C ALA A 69 -7.58 -4.64 -13.00
N ARG A 70 -7.29 -4.32 -11.75
CA ARG A 70 -8.08 -3.40 -10.93
C ARG A 70 -7.16 -2.43 -10.22
N THR A 71 -7.48 -1.15 -10.28
CA THR A 71 -6.78 -0.09 -9.58
C THR A 71 -7.59 0.34 -8.38
N GLU A 72 -6.95 0.46 -7.22
CA GLU A 72 -7.59 0.85 -5.96
C GLU A 72 -6.71 1.88 -5.25
N THR A 73 -7.35 2.83 -4.56
CA THR A 73 -6.65 3.81 -3.73
C THR A 73 -6.91 3.52 -2.26
N TYR A 74 -5.85 3.21 -1.54
CA TYR A 74 -5.90 2.93 -0.11
C TYR A 74 -5.53 4.15 0.70
N THR A 75 -6.20 4.36 1.82
CA THR A 75 -5.72 5.29 2.85
C THR A 75 -4.89 4.50 3.84
N VAL A 76 -3.58 4.74 3.85
CA VAL A 76 -2.62 4.07 4.71
C VAL A 76 -2.16 5.07 5.76
N CYS A 77 -2.45 4.78 7.02
CA CYS A 77 -2.04 5.61 8.14
C CYS A 77 -1.17 4.81 9.10
N VAL A 78 -0.19 5.47 9.70
CA VAL A 78 0.54 4.96 10.86
C VAL A 78 0.11 5.74 12.11
N ASP A 79 0.48 5.27 13.30
CA ASP A 79 0.17 6.02 14.51
C ASP A 79 0.89 7.38 14.50
N SER A 80 0.20 8.44 14.91
CA SER A 80 0.72 9.82 14.84
C SER A 80 2.05 10.00 15.57
N TRP A 81 2.23 9.34 16.72
CA TRP A 81 3.44 9.41 17.54
C TRP A 81 4.65 8.72 16.90
N ARG A 82 4.43 7.85 15.91
CA ARG A 82 5.50 7.21 15.12
C ARG A 82 6.13 8.15 14.10
N VAL A 83 5.49 9.30 13.84
CA VAL A 83 5.98 10.29 12.88
C VAL A 83 6.22 11.60 13.64
N PRO A 84 7.39 11.81 14.26
CA PRO A 84 7.74 13.07 14.91
C PRO A 84 7.60 14.28 13.96
N LEU A 85 7.44 15.49 14.52
CA LEU A 85 7.38 16.72 13.71
C LEU A 85 8.63 16.87 12.83
N GLY A 86 8.44 17.34 11.60
CA GLY A 86 9.51 17.42 10.59
C GLY A 86 9.80 16.11 9.85
N MET A 87 9.24 14.98 10.29
CA MET A 87 9.30 13.71 9.56
C MET A 87 8.05 13.51 8.69
N ARG A 88 8.18 12.62 7.70
CA ARG A 88 7.09 12.21 6.81
C ARG A 88 7.05 10.68 6.69
N ILE A 89 5.99 10.17 6.11
CA ILE A 89 5.92 8.77 5.70
C ILE A 89 6.15 8.63 4.20
N ASP A 90 6.52 7.42 3.78
CA ASP A 90 6.76 7.03 2.39
C ASP A 90 6.45 5.53 2.23
N THR A 91 5.33 5.19 1.61
CA THR A 91 4.94 3.80 1.36
C THR A 91 5.64 3.24 0.13
N ARG A 92 6.74 2.50 0.36
CA ARG A 92 7.65 2.06 -0.71
C ARG A 92 7.31 0.71 -1.31
N LYS A 93 6.75 -0.21 -0.51
CA LYS A 93 6.47 -1.57 -0.95
C LYS A 93 5.02 -1.94 -0.66
N VAL A 94 4.38 -2.51 -1.68
CA VAL A 94 3.05 -3.10 -1.57
C VAL A 94 3.14 -4.55 -2.03
N SER A 95 2.58 -5.46 -1.25
CA SER A 95 2.48 -6.87 -1.60
C SER A 95 1.06 -7.36 -1.41
N ALA A 96 0.67 -8.38 -2.17
CA ALA A 96 -0.67 -8.95 -2.08
C ALA A 96 -0.61 -10.46 -1.95
N THR A 97 -1.44 -11.00 -1.06
CA THR A 97 -1.80 -12.42 -1.02
C THR A 97 -3.24 -12.55 -1.50
N TRP A 98 -3.57 -13.67 -2.14
CA TRP A 98 -4.88 -13.87 -2.75
C TRP A 98 -5.29 -15.34 -2.71
N ARG A 99 -6.61 -15.57 -2.78
CA ARG A 99 -7.25 -16.88 -2.94
C ARG A 99 -8.32 -16.81 -4.01
#